data_AF-A0A7M7TDX1-F1
#
_entry.id   AF-A0A7M7TDX1-F1
#
_cell.length_a   1.000
_cell.length_b   1.000
_cell.length_c   1.000
_cell.angle_alpha   90.00
_cell.angle_beta   90.00
_cell.angle_gamma   90.00
#
_symmetry.space_group_name_H-M   'P 1'
#
loop_
_entity.id
_entity.type
_entity.pdbx_description
1 polymer ?
#
loop_
_entity_poly.entity_id
_entity_poly.type
_entity_poly.pdbx_seq_one_letter_code
_entity_poly.pdbx_strand_id
1 'polypeptide(L)'
;MGKGRRCIVPSCRYLSGKNDLEKRAMFKIPKDEEKARIWAAAIPGITQPLTTYQTVCEKHFESWFIHRFYEKGTNIMRSRLHNKAVPTIFDTENVPNQNVIPLRQHSEKHSRKVPKKGISSSNVSEKSTLEVSSAFLNNSLSNQTASNETSLQEIVKDLSLSEKLLMDIKQEMFPISEDGVKHENIDERVKTESDVDTKEITAYEHLHKNFSFYITQLPENWNLTRLALSTDQVFVFSKECTVCENGALIVMNEKSIVINKHGDIHYSIHGKIVSVDSPYTLSVINDIDTLLDVVIKFDEVKVCQGICTNEFEVDKDFVLQKDDLGYSRHIHCSLIADKQQCDACWQYSQYLLALMVNNTPVLGNETARFYNQIYS
;
A
#
# COMPACT_ATOMS: atom_id res chain seq x y z
N MET A 1 -33.35 -1.11 -26.19
CA MET A 1 -32.69 -1.20 -24.87
C MET A 1 -31.54 -2.19 -24.96
N GLY A 2 -30.29 -1.73 -24.82
CA GLY A 2 -29.12 -2.61 -24.87
C GLY A 2 -29.10 -3.58 -23.68
N LYS A 3 -28.77 -4.85 -23.91
CA LYS A 3 -28.54 -5.81 -22.82
C LYS A 3 -27.32 -5.33 -22.02
N GLY A 4 -27.53 -4.99 -20.75
CA GLY A 4 -26.46 -4.62 -19.83
C GLY A 4 -25.41 -5.72 -19.68
N ARG A 5 -24.14 -5.34 -19.55
CA ARG A 5 -23.03 -6.29 -19.31
C ARG A 5 -23.03 -6.70 -17.84
N ARG A 6 -22.90 -8.00 -17.56
CA ARG A 6 -22.85 -8.54 -16.19
C ARG A 6 -21.41 -8.80 -15.76
N CYS A 7 -21.13 -8.63 -14.47
CA CYS A 7 -19.89 -9.13 -13.88
C CYS A 7 -19.85 -10.67 -13.95
N ILE A 8 -18.70 -11.25 -14.30
CA ILE A 8 -18.54 -12.70 -14.38
C ILE A 8 -18.39 -13.38 -13.02
N VAL A 9 -18.02 -12.63 -11.97
CA VAL A 9 -17.88 -13.16 -10.61
C VAL A 9 -19.23 -13.68 -10.12
N PRO A 10 -19.37 -14.97 -9.76
CA PRO A 10 -20.67 -15.58 -9.45
C PRO A 10 -21.44 -14.90 -8.31
N SER A 11 -20.74 -14.44 -7.27
CA SER A 11 -21.35 -13.73 -6.14
C SER A 11 -21.72 -12.28 -6.47
N CYS A 12 -21.29 -11.74 -7.61
CA CYS A 12 -21.50 -10.35 -7.98
C CYS A 12 -22.76 -10.16 -8.84
N ARG A 13 -23.74 -9.44 -8.29
CA ARG A 13 -25.01 -9.13 -8.99
C ARG A 13 -24.93 -7.88 -9.88
N TYR A 14 -23.75 -7.28 -10.06
CA TYR A 14 -23.60 -6.03 -10.78
C TYR A 14 -23.95 -6.16 -12.28
N LEU A 15 -24.79 -5.25 -12.77
CA LEU A 15 -25.26 -5.16 -14.15
C LEU A 15 -25.08 -3.72 -14.66
N SER A 16 -24.17 -3.54 -15.60
CA SER A 16 -23.91 -2.24 -16.23
C SER A 16 -25.16 -1.77 -17.00
N GLY A 17 -25.64 -0.56 -16.69
CA GLY A 17 -26.76 0.09 -17.38
C GLY A 17 -28.16 -0.17 -16.79
N LYS A 18 -28.28 -0.85 -15.64
CA LYS A 18 -29.55 -0.98 -14.89
C LYS A 18 -29.53 -0.39 -13.47
N ASN A 19 -28.35 -0.31 -12.85
CA ASN A 19 -28.21 0.23 -11.50
C ASN A 19 -27.71 1.69 -11.60
N ASP A 20 -28.59 2.66 -11.34
CA ASP A 20 -28.26 4.08 -11.42
C ASP A 20 -27.53 4.61 -10.17
N LEU A 21 -27.60 3.90 -9.04
CA LEU A 21 -27.06 4.38 -7.77
C LEU A 21 -25.53 4.23 -7.66
N GLU A 22 -24.90 3.36 -8.45
CA GLU A 22 -23.45 3.17 -8.39
C GLU A 22 -22.89 2.73 -9.76
N LYS A 23 -22.44 3.69 -10.56
CA LYS A 23 -21.77 3.41 -11.83
C LYS A 23 -20.36 2.90 -11.53
N ARG A 24 -20.15 1.60 -11.73
CA ARG A 24 -18.86 0.95 -11.54
C ARG A 24 -18.17 0.72 -12.88
N ALA A 25 -16.86 0.89 -12.92
CA ALA A 25 -16.07 0.52 -14.08
C ALA A 25 -16.13 -1.00 -14.33
N MET A 26 -16.19 -1.38 -15.61
CA MET A 26 -16.20 -2.78 -16.06
C MET A 26 -14.97 -3.04 -16.89
N PHE A 27 -14.17 -4.02 -16.49
CA PHE A 27 -12.93 -4.38 -17.15
C PHE A 27 -13.09 -5.69 -17.92
N LYS A 28 -12.58 -5.73 -19.15
CA LYS A 28 -12.59 -6.94 -19.97
C LYS A 28 -11.52 -7.93 -19.49
N ILE A 29 -11.78 -9.21 -19.69
CA ILE A 29 -10.77 -10.26 -19.50
C ILE A 29 -9.57 -9.97 -20.43
N PRO A 30 -8.33 -10.13 -19.94
CA PRO A 30 -7.13 -10.02 -20.77
C PRO A 30 -7.20 -10.88 -22.03
N LYS A 31 -6.65 -10.38 -23.14
CA LYS A 31 -6.52 -11.18 -24.38
C LYS A 31 -5.41 -12.24 -24.28
N ASP A 32 -4.44 -11.99 -23.41
CA ASP A 32 -3.38 -12.93 -23.07
C ASP A 32 -3.98 -14.13 -22.32
N GLU A 33 -3.81 -15.32 -22.88
CA GLU A 33 -4.35 -16.58 -22.36
C GLU A 33 -3.78 -16.92 -20.98
N GLU A 34 -2.51 -16.60 -20.73
CA GLU A 34 -1.85 -16.86 -19.44
C GLU A 34 -2.52 -16.04 -18.35
N LYS A 35 -2.62 -14.73 -18.57
CA LYS A 35 -3.26 -13.82 -17.63
C LYS A 35 -4.75 -14.10 -17.46
N ALA A 36 -5.44 -14.51 -18.53
CA ALA A 36 -6.83 -14.94 -18.45
C ALA A 36 -6.99 -16.19 -17.58
N ARG A 37 -6.04 -17.12 -17.62
CA ARG A 37 -6.01 -18.30 -16.75
C ARG A 37 -5.78 -17.94 -15.29
N ILE A 38 -4.87 -17.01 -15.01
CA ILE A 38 -4.65 -16.48 -13.66
C ILE A 38 -5.93 -15.85 -13.11
N TRP A 39 -6.63 -15.05 -13.93
CA TRP A 39 -7.93 -14.48 -13.54
C TRP A 39 -8.99 -15.55 -13.30
N ALA A 40 -9.04 -16.60 -14.13
CA ALA A 40 -9.99 -17.70 -13.95
C ALA A 40 -9.75 -18.45 -12.64
N ALA A 41 -8.48 -18.70 -12.30
CA ALA A 41 -8.09 -19.37 -11.06
C ALA A 41 -8.37 -18.51 -9.82
N ALA A 42 -8.22 -17.18 -9.93
CA ALA A 42 -8.46 -16.26 -8.82
C ALA A 42 -9.95 -16.08 -8.49
N ILE A 43 -10.84 -16.19 -9.48
CA ILE A 43 -12.29 -15.95 -9.27
C ILE A 43 -12.96 -17.23 -8.74
N PRO A 44 -13.51 -17.23 -7.51
CA PRO A 44 -14.18 -18.39 -6.95
C PRO A 44 -15.39 -18.83 -7.80
N GLY A 45 -15.50 -20.14 -8.03
CA GLY A 45 -16.65 -20.75 -8.73
C GLY A 45 -16.58 -20.71 -10.27
N ILE A 46 -15.48 -20.25 -10.86
CA ILE A 46 -15.24 -20.34 -12.31
C ILE A 46 -14.52 -21.65 -12.61
N THR A 47 -15.21 -22.57 -13.29
CA THR A 47 -14.65 -23.85 -13.73
C THR A 47 -14.32 -23.88 -15.23
N GLN A 48 -14.77 -22.87 -15.98
CA GLN A 48 -14.57 -22.78 -17.43
C GLN A 48 -13.57 -21.69 -17.78
N PRO A 49 -12.82 -21.83 -18.89
CA PRO A 49 -11.94 -20.78 -19.39
C PRO A 49 -12.70 -19.47 -19.62
N LEU A 50 -12.09 -18.37 -19.19
CA LEU A 50 -12.67 -17.04 -19.39
C LEU A 50 -12.55 -16.61 -20.85
N THR A 51 -13.60 -15.97 -21.37
CA THR A 51 -13.62 -15.42 -22.73
C THR A 51 -13.38 -13.91 -22.70
N THR A 52 -12.80 -13.36 -23.78
CA THR A 52 -12.49 -11.92 -23.89
C THR A 52 -13.72 -11.01 -23.90
N TYR A 53 -14.93 -11.57 -24.07
CA TYR A 53 -16.20 -10.86 -24.01
C TYR A 53 -16.74 -10.70 -22.59
N GLN A 54 -16.26 -11.52 -21.64
CA GLN A 54 -16.64 -11.42 -20.25
C GLN A 54 -15.99 -10.19 -19.60
N THR A 55 -16.59 -9.73 -18.51
CA THR A 55 -16.14 -8.54 -17.79
C THR A 55 -16.21 -8.73 -16.29
N VAL A 56 -15.28 -8.14 -15.56
CA VAL A 56 -15.24 -8.07 -14.10
C VAL A 56 -15.43 -6.60 -13.68
N CYS A 57 -16.27 -6.34 -12.68
CA CYS A 57 -16.46 -4.97 -12.17
C CYS A 57 -15.34 -4.54 -11.22
N GLU A 58 -15.15 -3.23 -11.06
CA GLU A 58 -14.03 -2.68 -10.28
C GLU A 58 -13.99 -3.09 -8.80
N LYS A 59 -15.13 -3.50 -8.20
CA LYS A 59 -15.20 -3.97 -6.81
C LYS A 59 -14.25 -5.14 -6.52
N HIS A 60 -13.92 -5.95 -7.53
CA HIS A 60 -13.12 -7.16 -7.35
C HIS A 60 -11.61 -6.91 -7.43
N PHE A 61 -11.19 -5.66 -7.64
CA PHE A 61 -9.80 -5.28 -7.71
C PHE A 61 -9.49 -4.31 -6.57
N GLU A 62 -8.27 -4.40 -6.05
CA GLU A 62 -7.77 -3.38 -5.14
C GLU A 62 -7.67 -2.02 -5.84
N SER A 63 -7.99 -0.96 -5.11
CA SER A 63 -8.15 0.39 -5.66
C SER A 63 -6.87 0.90 -6.34
N TRP A 64 -5.69 0.54 -5.83
CA TRP A 64 -4.39 0.94 -6.37
C TRP A 64 -4.08 0.30 -7.73
N PHE A 65 -4.72 -0.81 -8.09
CA PHE A 65 -4.63 -1.39 -9.43
C PHE A 65 -5.54 -0.69 -10.46
N ILE A 66 -6.40 0.24 -10.03
CA ILE A 66 -7.35 0.94 -10.91
C ILE A 66 -6.87 2.38 -11.15
N HIS A 67 -6.36 2.62 -12.35
CA HIS A 67 -5.92 3.94 -12.77
C HIS A 67 -7.09 4.70 -13.41
N ARG A 68 -7.50 5.81 -12.80
CA ARG A 68 -8.54 6.71 -13.32
C ARG A 68 -7.91 7.92 -13.98
N PHE A 69 -8.39 8.29 -15.17
CA PHE A 69 -7.89 9.44 -15.92
C PHE A 69 -9.00 10.05 -16.78
N TYR A 70 -8.85 11.33 -17.12
CA TYR A 70 -9.69 12.01 -18.10
C TYR A 70 -9.13 11.81 -19.51
N GLU A 71 -9.98 11.37 -20.44
CA GLU A 71 -9.60 11.18 -21.84
C GLU A 71 -9.38 12.55 -22.51
N LYS A 72 -8.17 12.80 -23.04
CA LYS A 72 -7.75 14.11 -23.59
C LYS A 72 -8.79 14.66 -24.55
N GLY A 73 -9.26 15.89 -24.28
CA GLY A 73 -10.28 16.56 -25.11
C GLY A 73 -11.72 16.18 -24.77
N THR A 74 -11.96 15.38 -23.74
CA THR A 74 -13.31 15.03 -23.26
C THR A 74 -13.39 15.13 -21.73
N ASN A 75 -14.55 15.50 -21.17
CA ASN A 75 -14.82 15.42 -19.73
C ASN A 75 -15.25 14.00 -19.29
N ILE A 76 -14.83 12.97 -20.02
CA ILE A 76 -15.20 11.58 -19.75
C ILE A 76 -14.10 10.93 -18.90
N MET A 77 -14.45 10.58 -17.68
CA MET A 77 -13.58 9.79 -16.80
C MET A 77 -13.52 8.34 -17.30
N ARG A 78 -12.31 7.84 -17.54
CA ARG A 78 -12.03 6.45 -17.91
C ARG A 78 -11.25 5.79 -16.80
N SER A 79 -11.41 4.47 -16.70
CA SER A 79 -10.63 3.62 -15.80
C SER A 79 -9.87 2.58 -16.62
N ARG A 80 -8.61 2.32 -16.26
CA ARG A 80 -7.80 1.21 -16.76
C ARG A 80 -7.27 0.41 -15.58
N LEU A 81 -7.11 -0.90 -15.79
CA LEU A 81 -6.42 -1.76 -14.83
C LEU A 81 -4.92 -1.74 -15.09
N HIS A 82 -4.15 -1.84 -14.02
CA HIS A 82 -2.73 -2.10 -14.05
C HIS A 82 -2.42 -3.42 -14.77
N ASN A 83 -1.24 -3.52 -15.40
CA ASN A 83 -0.85 -4.72 -16.15
C ASN A 83 -0.70 -5.98 -15.26
N LYS A 84 -0.42 -5.81 -13.97
CA LYS A 84 -0.35 -6.89 -12.96
C LYS A 84 -1.67 -7.12 -12.21
N ALA A 85 -2.71 -6.34 -12.49
CA ALA A 85 -3.98 -6.46 -11.78
C ALA A 85 -4.60 -7.85 -11.99
N VAL A 86 -4.96 -8.48 -10.88
CA VAL A 86 -5.75 -9.70 -10.78
C VAL A 86 -6.90 -9.45 -9.80
N PRO A 87 -8.09 -10.03 -10.00
CA PRO A 87 -9.19 -9.85 -9.07
C PRO A 87 -8.91 -10.61 -7.77
N THR A 88 -8.87 -9.89 -6.64
CA THR A 88 -8.52 -10.42 -5.31
C THR A 88 -9.65 -10.31 -4.29
N ILE A 89 -10.65 -9.46 -4.54
CA ILE A 89 -11.70 -9.14 -3.57
C ILE A 89 -13.00 -9.88 -3.91
N PHE A 90 -13.38 -10.83 -3.07
CA PHE A 90 -14.61 -11.62 -3.20
C PHE A 90 -15.34 -11.70 -1.87
N ASP A 91 -16.64 -11.38 -1.86
CA ASP A 91 -17.46 -11.60 -0.67
C ASP A 91 -17.65 -13.12 -0.50
N THR A 92 -16.94 -13.74 0.44
CA THR A 92 -16.94 -15.20 0.67
C THR A 92 -18.20 -15.70 1.38
N GLU A 93 -19.06 -14.80 1.88
CA GLU A 93 -20.22 -15.15 2.71
C GLU A 93 -21.45 -15.66 1.95
N ASN A 94 -21.39 -15.78 0.62
CA ASN A 94 -22.48 -16.34 -0.16
C ASN A 94 -21.93 -17.23 -1.28
N VAL A 95 -21.50 -18.44 -0.92
CA VAL A 95 -21.43 -19.56 -1.88
C VAL A 95 -22.76 -20.30 -1.81
N PRO A 96 -23.70 -20.11 -2.75
CA PRO A 96 -24.84 -21.00 -2.85
C PRO A 96 -24.30 -22.36 -3.28
N ASN A 97 -24.64 -23.40 -2.51
CA ASN A 97 -24.45 -24.79 -2.89
C ASN A 97 -24.91 -25.01 -4.34
N GLN A 98 -24.03 -25.68 -5.09
CA GLN A 98 -24.20 -26.23 -6.43
C GLN A 98 -25.61 -26.09 -7.02
N ASN A 99 -25.78 -25.10 -7.89
CA ASN A 99 -26.71 -25.21 -9.01
C ASN A 99 -26.00 -24.67 -10.24
N VAL A 100 -25.54 -25.61 -11.07
CA VAL A 100 -25.04 -25.36 -12.42
C VAL A 100 -26.14 -24.60 -13.17
N ILE A 101 -25.94 -23.31 -13.41
CA ILE A 101 -26.79 -22.55 -14.34
C ILE A 101 -26.28 -22.89 -15.74
N PRO A 102 -27.06 -23.57 -16.60
CA PRO A 102 -26.62 -23.85 -17.96
C PRO A 102 -26.53 -22.54 -18.74
N LEU A 103 -25.38 -22.34 -19.40
CA LEU A 103 -25.25 -21.34 -20.45
C LEU A 103 -26.34 -21.64 -21.49
N ARG A 104 -27.36 -20.77 -21.60
CA ARG A 104 -28.37 -20.87 -22.67
C ARG A 104 -27.65 -20.72 -24.00
N GLN A 105 -27.49 -21.85 -24.69
CA GLN A 105 -27.08 -21.90 -26.09
C GLN A 105 -28.04 -21.01 -26.88
N HIS A 106 -27.46 -20.10 -27.66
CA HIS A 106 -28.19 -19.33 -28.65
C HIS A 106 -28.84 -20.31 -29.63
N SER A 107 -30.18 -20.32 -29.65
CA SER A 107 -30.97 -21.01 -30.65
C SER A 107 -30.81 -20.31 -32.00
N GLU A 108 -30.07 -20.93 -32.91
CA GLU A 108 -30.10 -20.63 -34.34
C GLU A 108 -31.32 -21.31 -34.99
N LYS A 109 -32.32 -20.53 -35.40
CA LYS A 109 -33.33 -20.83 -36.44
C LYS A 109 -33.91 -19.46 -36.89
N HIS A 110 -34.11 -19.07 -38.16
CA HIS A 110 -34.17 -19.73 -39.46
C HIS A 110 -34.08 -18.64 -40.56
N SER A 111 -33.33 -18.84 -41.66
CA SER A 111 -33.90 -19.03 -43.01
C SER A 111 -32.92 -18.87 -44.18
N ARG A 112 -32.87 -19.94 -45.01
CA ARG A 112 -32.77 -19.96 -46.49
C ARG A 112 -31.39 -19.56 -47.08
N LYS A 113 -30.68 -20.32 -47.93
CA LYS A 113 -31.00 -21.40 -48.90
C LYS A 113 -29.70 -22.16 -49.32
N VAL A 114 -29.85 -23.43 -49.73
CA VAL A 114 -28.89 -24.45 -50.25
C VAL A 114 -28.51 -24.06 -51.73
N PRO A 115 -27.41 -24.52 -52.42
CA PRO A 115 -26.96 -25.93 -52.47
C PRO A 115 -25.49 -26.36 -52.72
N LYS A 116 -25.22 -27.57 -52.16
CA LYS A 116 -24.57 -28.80 -52.73
C LYS A 116 -23.05 -28.94 -52.97
N LYS A 117 -22.55 -30.05 -52.38
CA LYS A 117 -21.55 -31.08 -52.80
C LYS A 117 -20.45 -31.22 -51.73
N GLY A 118 -20.06 -32.38 -51.20
CA GLY A 118 -20.41 -33.79 -51.37
C GLY A 118 -19.30 -34.64 -50.72
N ILE A 119 -19.62 -35.86 -50.26
CA ILE A 119 -18.71 -37.03 -50.10
C ILE A 119 -17.72 -36.89 -48.90
N SER A 120 -17.45 -37.84 -47.99
CA SER A 120 -17.85 -39.24 -47.73
C SER A 120 -17.49 -39.63 -46.28
N SER A 121 -18.37 -40.43 -45.67
CA SER A 121 -18.19 -41.52 -44.69
C SER A 121 -16.79 -42.02 -44.31
N SER A 122 -16.57 -42.32 -43.01
CA SER A 122 -16.73 -43.68 -42.46
C SER A 122 -16.62 -43.72 -40.92
N ASN A 123 -17.53 -44.49 -40.31
CA ASN A 123 -17.61 -44.87 -38.90
C ASN A 123 -16.76 -46.12 -38.65
N VAL A 124 -16.25 -46.31 -37.42
CA VAL A 124 -16.37 -47.59 -36.68
C VAL A 124 -16.50 -47.28 -35.19
N SER A 125 -17.51 -47.91 -34.60
CA SER A 125 -17.91 -47.96 -33.20
C SER A 125 -17.15 -49.08 -32.48
N GLU A 126 -16.85 -48.93 -31.18
CA GLU A 126 -17.37 -49.86 -30.15
C GLU A 126 -16.96 -49.47 -28.73
N LYS A 127 -17.75 -50.02 -27.80
CA LYS A 127 -18.04 -49.58 -26.45
C LYS A 127 -17.65 -50.72 -25.51
N SER A 128 -17.01 -50.45 -24.38
CA SER A 128 -17.15 -51.30 -23.19
C SER A 128 -16.78 -50.56 -21.91
N THR A 129 -17.50 -50.94 -20.86
CA THR A 129 -17.57 -50.33 -19.53
C THR A 129 -17.01 -51.35 -18.51
N LEU A 130 -16.40 -50.85 -17.42
CA LEU A 130 -16.53 -51.29 -16.01
C LEU A 130 -15.20 -51.41 -15.22
N GLU A 131 -15.15 -50.59 -14.16
CA GLU A 131 -14.75 -50.87 -12.75
C GLU A 131 -13.34 -51.35 -12.39
N VAL A 132 -12.57 -50.47 -11.72
CA VAL A 132 -11.59 -50.84 -10.67
C VAL A 132 -11.62 -49.79 -9.53
N SER A 133 -11.48 -50.31 -8.31
CA SER A 133 -11.96 -49.84 -7.01
C SER A 133 -11.32 -48.62 -6.36
N SER A 134 -12.15 -47.88 -5.62
CA SER A 134 -11.90 -46.70 -4.78
C SER A 134 -11.37 -47.03 -3.36
N ALA A 135 -10.53 -48.05 -3.20
CA ALA A 135 -10.07 -48.50 -1.87
C ALA A 135 -8.65 -48.03 -1.47
N PHE A 136 -7.92 -47.29 -2.32
CA PHE A 136 -6.51 -46.95 -2.06
C PHE A 136 -6.25 -45.51 -1.57
N LEU A 137 -7.26 -44.64 -1.46
CA LEU A 137 -7.05 -43.21 -1.11
C LEU A 137 -7.43 -42.84 0.33
N ASN A 138 -8.06 -43.74 1.10
CA ASN A 138 -8.50 -43.41 2.46
C ASN A 138 -7.47 -43.73 3.55
N ASN A 139 -6.30 -44.29 3.19
CA ASN A 139 -5.27 -44.63 4.19
C ASN A 139 -4.11 -43.61 4.28
N SER A 140 -4.15 -42.53 3.49
CA SER A 140 -3.11 -41.49 3.50
C SER A 140 -3.55 -40.19 4.19
N LEU A 141 -4.86 -40.00 4.41
CA LEU A 141 -5.39 -38.76 4.99
C LEU A 141 -5.47 -38.79 6.54
N SER A 142 -5.37 -39.97 7.15
CA SER A 142 -5.45 -40.15 8.61
C SER A 142 -4.11 -39.94 9.34
N ASN A 143 -2.99 -40.02 8.61
CA ASN A 143 -1.64 -39.93 9.20
C ASN A 143 -1.01 -38.53 9.10
N GLN A 144 -1.60 -37.59 8.34
CA GLN A 144 -1.07 -36.23 8.19
C GLN A 144 -1.67 -35.22 9.19
N THR A 145 -2.85 -35.49 9.76
CA THR A 145 -3.46 -34.60 10.75
C THR A 145 -2.80 -34.71 12.13
N ALA A 146 -2.39 -35.90 12.55
CA ALA A 146 -1.72 -36.11 13.84
C ALA A 146 -0.32 -35.48 13.91
N SER A 147 0.42 -35.42 12.80
CA SER A 147 1.78 -34.85 12.73
C SER A 147 1.79 -33.32 12.79
N ASN A 148 0.72 -32.67 12.35
CA ASN A 148 0.62 -31.20 12.32
C ASN A 148 0.14 -30.63 13.67
N GLU A 149 -0.69 -31.38 14.41
CA GLU A 149 -1.08 -31.00 15.77
C GLU A 149 0.07 -31.06 16.77
N THR A 150 1.01 -32.00 16.60
CA THR A 150 2.20 -32.09 17.48
C THR A 150 3.13 -30.89 17.27
N SER A 151 3.33 -30.48 16.01
CA SER A 151 4.19 -29.34 15.67
C SER A 151 3.62 -27.99 16.16
N LEU A 152 2.30 -27.79 16.11
CA LEU A 152 1.67 -26.59 16.64
C LEU A 152 1.73 -26.51 18.18
N GLN A 153 1.63 -27.64 18.88
CA GLN A 153 1.74 -27.66 20.33
C GLN A 153 3.16 -27.35 20.83
N GLU A 154 4.19 -27.75 20.08
CA GLU A 154 5.58 -27.38 20.38
C GLU A 154 5.82 -25.88 20.22
N ILE A 155 5.28 -25.25 19.16
CA ILE A 155 5.40 -23.80 18.94
C ILE A 155 4.71 -23.00 20.06
N VAL A 156 3.51 -23.43 20.50
CA VAL A 156 2.80 -22.77 21.62
C VAL A 156 3.59 -22.87 22.92
N LYS A 157 4.26 -24.01 23.14
CA LYS A 157 5.08 -24.22 24.34
C LYS A 157 6.32 -23.32 24.33
N ASP A 158 6.98 -23.15 23.19
CA ASP A 158 8.13 -22.25 23.04
C ASP A 158 7.76 -20.77 23.22
N LEU A 159 6.58 -20.37 22.75
CA LEU A 159 6.06 -19.02 23.00
C LEU A 159 5.78 -18.76 24.48
N SER A 160 5.24 -19.74 25.20
CA SER A 160 5.00 -19.63 26.65
C SER A 160 6.29 -19.54 27.46
N LEU A 161 7.36 -20.22 27.02
CA LEU A 161 8.68 -20.15 27.63
C LEU A 161 9.35 -18.79 27.39
N SER A 162 9.15 -18.23 26.19
CA SER A 162 9.68 -16.91 25.82
C SER A 162 9.01 -15.77 26.61
N GLU A 163 7.70 -15.88 26.84
CA GLU A 163 6.94 -14.93 27.68
C GLU A 163 7.41 -14.96 29.14
N LYS A 164 7.67 -16.16 29.68
CA LYS A 164 8.20 -16.31 31.03
C LYS A 164 9.60 -15.71 31.17
N LEU A 165 10.48 -15.94 30.19
CA LEU A 165 11.83 -15.35 30.18
C LEU A 165 11.78 -13.80 30.17
N LEU A 166 10.83 -13.22 29.42
CA LEU A 166 10.63 -11.77 29.40
C LEU A 166 10.13 -11.20 30.73
N MET A 167 9.31 -11.96 31.48
CA MET A 167 8.89 -11.59 32.83
C MET A 167 10.05 -11.66 33.82
N ASP A 168 10.87 -12.70 33.74
CA ASP A 168 12.04 -12.87 34.62
C ASP A 168 13.08 -11.75 34.38
N ILE A 169 13.35 -11.37 33.12
CA ILE A 169 14.24 -10.24 32.77
C ILE A 169 13.70 -8.90 33.32
N LYS A 170 12.38 -8.68 33.26
CA LYS A 170 11.76 -7.47 33.83
C LYS A 170 11.91 -7.40 35.35
N GLN A 171 11.89 -8.54 36.03
CA GLN A 171 12.01 -8.61 37.48
C GLN A 171 13.46 -8.45 37.95
N GLU A 172 14.45 -8.87 37.16
CA GLU A 172 15.87 -8.64 37.47
C GLU A 172 16.31 -7.19 37.21
N MET A 173 15.69 -6.47 36.27
CA MET A 173 16.07 -5.09 35.94
C MET A 173 15.55 -4.02 36.92
N PHE A 174 14.64 -4.36 37.84
CA PHE A 174 14.08 -3.41 38.81
C PHE A 174 13.83 -4.05 40.19
N PRO A 175 14.84 -4.15 41.07
CA PRO A 175 14.59 -4.38 42.49
C PRO A 175 14.06 -3.08 43.10
N ILE A 176 12.74 -2.91 43.13
CA ILE A 176 12.11 -1.86 43.93
C ILE A 176 12.21 -2.30 45.39
N SER A 177 13.22 -1.77 46.10
CA SER A 177 13.24 -1.78 47.55
C SER A 177 12.18 -0.80 48.06
N GLU A 178 11.05 -1.31 48.53
CA GLU A 178 10.14 -0.55 49.39
C GLU A 178 10.79 -0.43 50.77
N ASP A 179 11.65 0.58 50.93
CA ASP A 179 12.05 1.06 52.25
C ASP A 179 11.61 2.51 52.40
N GLY A 180 10.87 2.75 53.48
CA GLY A 180 9.91 3.83 53.61
C GLY A 180 10.50 5.23 53.81
N VAL A 181 9.66 6.22 53.54
CA VAL A 181 9.83 7.58 54.04
C VAL A 181 8.52 8.03 54.67
N LYS A 182 8.64 8.38 55.95
CA LYS A 182 7.60 8.87 56.84
C LYS A 182 7.18 10.28 56.44
N HIS A 183 5.90 10.57 56.71
CA HIS A 183 5.29 11.89 56.72
C HIS A 183 6.11 12.96 57.45
N GLU A 184 6.21 14.16 56.86
CA GLU A 184 6.14 15.42 57.61
C GLU A 184 5.16 16.39 56.93
N ASN A 185 4.19 16.85 57.73
CA ASN A 185 3.35 18.02 57.51
C ASN A 185 4.19 19.28 57.64
N ILE A 186 4.10 20.24 56.72
CA ILE A 186 4.32 21.67 57.03
C ILE A 186 3.31 22.52 56.26
N ASP A 187 2.52 23.24 57.05
CA ASP A 187 1.59 24.29 56.68
C ASP A 187 2.31 25.64 56.44
N GLU A 188 1.69 26.48 55.63
CA GLU A 188 1.80 27.95 55.56
C GLU A 188 3.15 28.70 55.47
N ARG A 189 3.37 29.25 54.26
CA ARG A 189 3.43 30.71 53.96
C ARG A 189 4.60 31.54 54.52
N VAL A 190 5.62 31.78 53.68
CA VAL A 190 6.33 33.08 53.64
C VAL A 190 6.62 33.47 52.18
N LYS A 191 6.18 34.67 51.81
CA LYS A 191 6.57 35.39 50.61
C LYS A 191 8.05 35.76 50.68
N THR A 192 8.81 35.35 49.68
CA THR A 192 10.01 36.08 49.26
C THR A 192 10.04 36.10 47.73
N GLU A 193 9.65 37.24 47.19
CA GLU A 193 10.06 37.68 45.86
C GLU A 193 11.59 37.71 45.83
N SER A 194 12.18 36.85 45.02
CA SER A 194 13.57 36.97 44.59
C SER A 194 13.65 36.41 43.18
N ASP A 195 14.10 37.26 42.25
CA ASP A 195 14.47 36.97 40.86
C ASP A 195 14.67 35.49 40.56
N VAL A 196 13.62 34.83 40.08
CA VAL A 196 13.75 33.55 39.39
C VAL A 196 13.94 33.92 37.93
N ASP A 197 15.19 33.91 37.51
CA ASP A 197 15.61 33.82 36.12
C ASP A 197 14.76 32.72 35.46
N THR A 198 13.74 33.12 34.71
CA THR A 198 12.74 32.22 34.13
C THR A 198 13.42 31.52 32.97
N LYS A 199 14.19 30.49 33.29
CA LYS A 199 14.91 29.69 32.31
C LYS A 199 13.86 29.09 31.36
N GLU A 200 13.86 29.59 30.13
CA GLU A 200 12.96 29.18 29.06
C GLU A 200 13.11 27.67 28.88
N ILE A 201 12.02 26.93 29.12
CA ILE A 201 12.02 25.46 29.04
C ILE A 201 12.11 25.10 27.56
N THR A 202 13.10 24.28 27.18
CA THR A 202 13.26 23.89 25.78
C THR A 202 12.16 22.92 25.34
N ALA A 203 11.91 22.83 24.03
CA ALA A 203 10.97 21.85 23.46
C ALA A 203 11.26 20.41 23.93
N TYR A 204 12.55 20.08 24.08
CA TYR A 204 13.00 18.78 24.58
C TYR A 204 12.61 18.53 26.04
N GLU A 205 12.89 19.49 26.93
CA GLU A 205 12.53 19.38 28.35
C GLU A 205 11.02 19.29 28.54
N HIS A 206 10.28 20.01 27.70
CA HIS A 206 8.83 19.99 27.67
C HIS A 206 8.28 18.61 27.27
N LEU A 207 8.77 18.07 26.16
CA LEU A 207 8.48 16.71 25.69
C LEU A 207 8.79 15.65 26.74
N HIS A 208 9.93 15.79 27.42
CA HIS A 208 10.34 14.83 28.42
C HIS A 208 9.36 14.77 29.60
N LYS A 209 8.85 15.92 30.06
CA LYS A 209 7.87 16.01 31.16
C LYS A 209 6.47 15.54 30.75
N ASN A 210 6.07 15.78 29.50
CA ASN A 210 4.70 15.56 29.02
C ASN A 210 4.57 14.45 27.96
N PHE A 211 5.51 13.50 27.95
CA PHE A 211 5.60 12.46 26.92
C PHE A 211 4.29 11.68 26.72
N SER A 212 3.65 11.26 27.80
CA SER A 212 2.39 10.49 27.75
C SER A 212 1.24 11.31 27.16
N PHE A 213 1.20 12.62 27.40
CA PHE A 213 0.21 13.51 26.81
C PHE A 213 0.34 13.51 25.28
N TYR A 214 1.54 13.76 24.77
CA TYR A 214 1.77 13.81 23.32
C TYR A 214 1.37 12.51 22.62
N ILE A 215 1.72 11.34 23.15
CA ILE A 215 1.34 10.04 22.56
C ILE A 215 -0.17 9.94 22.32
N THR A 216 -0.99 10.45 23.23
CA THR A 216 -2.46 10.36 23.13
C THR A 216 -3.09 11.38 22.19
N GLN A 217 -2.36 12.43 21.82
CA GLN A 217 -2.86 13.55 21.02
C GLN A 217 -2.35 13.53 19.57
N LEU A 218 -1.53 12.54 19.21
CA LEU A 218 -0.95 12.47 17.88
C LEU A 218 -1.99 12.15 16.81
N PRO A 219 -1.80 12.64 15.57
CA PRO A 219 -2.62 12.23 14.43
C PRO A 219 -2.49 10.73 14.14
N GLU A 220 -3.42 10.19 13.34
CA GLU A 220 -3.39 8.79 12.95
C GLU A 220 -2.08 8.43 12.21
N ASN A 221 -1.52 7.26 12.51
CA ASN A 221 -0.26 6.75 11.95
C ASN A 221 1.01 7.52 12.36
N TRP A 222 0.90 8.47 13.30
CA TRP A 222 2.06 9.08 13.95
C TRP A 222 2.39 8.37 15.27
N ASN A 223 3.68 8.15 15.48
CA ASN A 223 4.23 7.58 16.70
C ASN A 223 5.24 8.56 17.32
N LEU A 224 5.34 8.57 18.64
CA LEU A 224 6.40 9.28 19.36
C LEU A 224 7.28 8.27 20.10
N THR A 225 8.56 8.27 19.76
CA THR A 225 9.56 7.36 20.33
C THR A 225 10.74 8.12 20.92
N ARG A 226 11.45 7.48 21.84
CA ARG A 226 12.73 7.97 22.38
C ARG A 226 13.84 7.11 21.82
N LEU A 227 14.83 7.72 21.17
CA LEU A 227 15.98 7.01 20.63
C LEU A 227 17.25 7.45 21.33
N ALA A 228 18.12 6.47 21.66
CA ALA A 228 19.46 6.75 22.14
C ALA A 228 20.35 7.11 20.95
N LEU A 229 21.03 8.26 21.04
CA LEU A 229 21.99 8.75 20.05
C LEU A 229 23.34 8.97 20.74
N SER A 230 24.20 7.95 20.68
CA SER A 230 25.49 7.92 21.37
C SER A 230 25.36 8.13 22.89
N THR A 231 25.67 9.31 23.41
CA THR A 231 25.53 9.70 24.82
C THR A 231 24.23 10.44 25.13
N ASP A 232 23.44 10.77 24.10
CA ASP A 232 22.25 11.60 24.20
C ASP A 232 20.98 10.81 23.92
N GLN A 233 19.84 11.41 24.24
CA GLN A 233 18.52 10.93 23.84
C GLN A 233 17.87 11.97 22.94
N VAL A 234 17.12 11.50 21.94
CA VAL A 234 16.31 12.33 21.06
C VAL A 234 14.87 11.84 21.09
N PHE A 235 13.94 12.77 20.87
CA PHE A 235 12.54 12.44 20.62
C PHE A 235 12.31 12.37 19.12
N VAL A 236 11.60 11.35 18.67
CA VAL A 236 11.25 11.18 17.25
C VAL A 236 9.76 11.02 17.12
N PHE A 237 9.14 11.98 16.45
CA PHE A 237 7.82 11.80 15.86
C PHE A 237 8.00 11.15 14.49
N SER A 238 7.39 10.01 14.24
CA SER A 238 7.49 9.30 12.97
C SER A 238 6.11 8.96 12.44
N LYS A 239 5.86 9.31 11.18
CA LYS A 239 4.69 8.88 10.44
C LYS A 239 5.02 7.63 9.66
N GLU A 240 4.33 6.54 9.96
CA GLU A 240 4.54 5.27 9.29
C GLU A 240 3.66 5.14 8.05
N CYS A 241 4.20 4.49 7.02
CA CYS A 241 3.47 4.11 5.81
C CYS A 241 3.86 2.68 5.41
N THR A 242 2.96 2.02 4.68
CA THR A 242 3.20 0.66 4.17
C THR A 242 3.38 0.71 2.67
N VAL A 243 4.47 0.13 2.18
CA VAL A 243 4.73 -0.05 0.75
C VAL A 243 4.77 -1.53 0.42
N CYS A 244 4.20 -1.90 -0.73
CA CYS A 244 4.31 -3.25 -1.26
C CYS A 244 5.50 -3.32 -2.21
N GLU A 245 6.58 -3.97 -1.77
CA GLU A 245 7.76 -4.20 -2.59
C GLU A 245 7.93 -5.71 -2.81
N ASN A 246 8.01 -6.13 -4.07
CA ASN A 246 8.15 -7.55 -4.45
C ASN A 246 7.11 -8.49 -3.83
N GLY A 247 5.90 -7.98 -3.54
CA GLY A 247 4.81 -8.73 -2.91
C GLY A 247 4.90 -8.83 -1.38
N ALA A 248 5.95 -8.26 -0.77
CA ALA A 248 6.06 -8.09 0.67
C ALA A 248 5.55 -6.70 1.09
N LEU A 249 4.82 -6.64 2.21
CA LEU A 249 4.48 -5.37 2.85
C LEU A 249 5.63 -4.94 3.75
N ILE A 250 6.17 -3.75 3.48
CA ILE A 250 7.26 -3.14 4.24
C ILE A 250 6.72 -1.88 4.90
N VAL A 251 6.94 -1.75 6.21
CA VAL A 251 6.61 -0.55 6.98
C VAL A 251 7.82 0.38 6.99
N MET A 252 7.58 1.64 6.66
CA MET A 252 8.60 2.66 6.42
C MET A 252 8.17 3.98 7.06
N ASN A 253 9.13 4.84 7.39
CA ASN A 253 8.83 6.20 7.84
C ASN A 253 8.62 7.13 6.62
N GLU A 254 7.40 7.62 6.44
CA GLU A 254 7.09 8.63 5.41
C GLU A 254 7.69 9.98 5.81
N LYS A 255 7.44 10.38 7.06
CA LYS A 255 7.84 11.67 7.64
C LYS A 255 8.43 11.45 9.02
N SER A 256 9.38 12.27 9.40
CA SER A 256 9.81 12.34 10.79
C SER A 256 10.18 13.74 11.24
N ILE A 257 10.00 13.98 12.54
CA ILE A 257 10.43 15.17 13.25
C ILE A 257 11.29 14.69 14.41
N VAL A 258 12.56 15.07 14.40
CA VAL A 258 13.54 14.70 15.42
C VAL A 258 13.87 15.93 16.26
N ILE A 259 13.75 15.81 17.57
CA ILE A 259 14.05 16.88 18.53
C ILE A 259 15.19 16.44 19.42
N ASN A 260 16.30 17.17 19.35
CA ASN A 260 17.50 16.88 20.14
C ASN A 260 17.42 17.52 21.54
N LYS A 261 18.38 17.20 22.41
CA LYS A 261 18.46 17.75 23.78
C LYS A 261 18.59 19.28 23.86
N HIS A 262 19.08 19.92 22.80
CA HIS A 262 19.22 21.37 22.69
C HIS A 262 17.91 22.05 22.30
N GLY A 263 16.91 21.26 21.87
CA GLY A 263 15.64 21.76 21.36
C GLY A 263 15.64 22.01 19.85
N ASP A 264 16.71 21.65 19.14
CA ASP A 264 16.73 21.77 17.68
C ASP A 264 15.81 20.73 17.05
N ILE A 265 15.10 21.16 16.01
CA ILE A 265 14.08 20.37 15.33
C ILE A 265 14.55 20.07 13.91
N HIS A 266 14.60 18.78 13.57
CA HIS A 266 14.95 18.31 12.24
C HIS A 266 13.77 17.60 11.60
N TYR A 267 13.42 18.03 10.39
CA TYR A 267 12.36 17.44 9.60
C TYR A 267 12.97 16.54 8.53
N SER A 268 12.40 15.37 8.32
CA SER A 268 12.79 14.50 7.22
C SER A 268 11.58 13.87 6.53
N ILE A 269 11.75 13.59 5.24
CA ILE A 269 10.80 12.86 4.41
C ILE A 269 11.59 11.74 3.73
N HIS A 270 11.17 10.50 3.92
CA HIS A 270 11.84 9.30 3.40
C HIS A 270 13.35 9.29 3.70
N GLY A 271 13.71 9.57 4.96
CA GLY A 271 15.11 9.58 5.42
C GLY A 271 15.94 10.79 4.99
N LYS A 272 15.41 11.68 4.13
CA LYS A 272 16.12 12.87 3.65
C LYS A 272 15.67 14.13 4.40
N ILE A 273 16.65 14.92 4.85
CA ILE A 273 16.40 16.16 5.58
C ILE A 273 15.70 17.18 4.67
N VAL A 274 14.63 17.79 5.17
CA VAL A 274 13.93 18.90 4.53
C VAL A 274 14.60 20.20 4.96
N SER A 275 14.87 21.10 4.01
CA SER A 275 15.48 22.41 4.32
C SER A 275 14.59 23.21 5.29
N VAL A 276 15.22 23.82 6.29
CA VAL A 276 14.58 24.61 7.36
C VAL A 276 13.98 25.92 6.85
N ASP A 277 14.36 26.35 5.63
CA ASP A 277 13.82 27.55 4.98
C ASP A 277 12.43 27.32 4.33
N SER A 278 11.86 26.14 4.52
CA SER A 278 10.52 25.81 4.05
C SER A 278 9.47 26.53 4.91
N PRO A 279 8.38 27.08 4.32
CA PRO A 279 7.30 27.69 5.10
C PRO A 279 6.58 26.69 6.02
N TYR A 280 6.91 25.40 5.89
CA TYR A 280 6.32 24.30 6.64
C TYR A 280 7.20 23.80 7.79
N THR A 281 8.38 24.38 8.00
CA THR A 281 9.32 23.96 9.04
C THR A 281 9.52 25.08 10.06
N LEU A 282 9.48 24.73 11.35
CA LEU A 282 9.77 25.65 12.44
C LEU A 282 11.08 25.22 13.11
N SER A 283 12.04 26.13 13.21
CA SER A 283 13.32 25.87 13.86
C SER A 283 13.28 26.02 15.39
N VAL A 284 12.28 26.74 15.91
CA VAL A 284 12.15 27.05 17.33
C VAL A 284 10.69 26.89 17.77
N ILE A 285 10.47 26.20 18.88
CA ILE A 285 9.16 25.95 19.51
C ILE A 285 9.21 26.55 20.91
N ASN A 286 8.26 27.45 21.20
CA ASN A 286 8.21 28.17 22.47
C ASN A 286 7.09 27.66 23.41
N ASP A 287 6.19 26.78 22.95
CA ASP A 287 5.02 26.33 23.73
C ASP A 287 4.50 24.92 23.34
N ILE A 288 3.73 24.28 24.25
CA ILE A 288 3.15 22.95 24.15
C ILE A 288 2.31 22.77 22.90
N ASP A 289 1.35 23.69 22.72
CA ASP A 289 0.36 23.63 21.65
C ASP A 289 1.05 23.80 20.30
N THR A 290 2.14 24.57 20.27
CA THR A 290 2.92 24.79 19.06
C THR A 290 3.62 23.53 18.56
N LEU A 291 3.94 22.55 19.42
CA LEU A 291 4.56 21.29 18.96
C LEU A 291 3.54 20.33 18.31
N LEU A 292 2.34 20.18 18.87
CA LEU A 292 1.29 19.40 18.22
C LEU A 292 0.86 20.06 16.91
N ASP A 293 0.73 21.39 16.90
CA ASP A 293 0.47 22.16 15.69
C ASP A 293 1.55 21.95 14.62
N VAL A 294 2.83 21.85 15.02
CA VAL A 294 3.93 21.53 14.11
C VAL A 294 3.73 20.15 13.48
N VAL A 295 3.41 19.12 14.28
CA VAL A 295 3.16 17.77 13.76
C VAL A 295 1.97 17.77 12.80
N ILE A 296 0.87 18.43 13.16
CA ILE A 296 -0.35 18.52 12.34
C ILE A 296 -0.06 19.24 11.03
N LYS A 297 0.57 20.42 11.06
CA LYS A 297 0.93 21.17 9.85
C LYS A 297 1.87 20.37 8.97
N PHE A 298 2.85 19.67 9.56
CA PHE A 298 3.77 18.85 8.79
C PHE A 298 3.08 17.60 8.21
N ASP A 299 2.04 17.07 8.86
CA ASP A 299 1.21 15.99 8.33
C ASP A 299 0.48 16.38 7.03
N GLU A 300 0.01 17.63 6.95
CA GLU A 300 -0.68 18.18 5.76
C GLU A 300 0.24 18.42 4.56
N VAL A 301 1.56 18.53 4.80
CA VAL A 301 2.55 18.73 3.72
C VAL A 301 2.51 17.56 2.75
N LYS A 302 2.25 17.81 1.46
CA LYS A 302 2.24 16.71 0.50
C LYS A 302 3.66 16.34 0.11
N VAL A 303 3.92 15.04 0.14
CA VAL A 303 5.18 14.47 -0.32
C VAL A 303 5.14 14.34 -1.84
N CYS A 304 6.17 14.84 -2.50
CA CYS A 304 6.41 14.63 -3.92
C CYS A 304 6.47 13.12 -4.21
N GLN A 305 5.75 12.65 -5.23
CA GLN A 305 5.70 11.24 -5.62
C GLN A 305 6.83 10.82 -6.56
N GLY A 306 7.78 11.73 -6.83
CA GLY A 306 8.88 11.50 -7.75
C GLY A 306 8.41 11.51 -9.20
N ILE A 307 9.03 10.71 -10.05
CA ILE A 307 8.76 10.58 -11.48
C ILE A 307 8.08 9.24 -11.72
N CYS A 308 6.80 9.29 -12.12
CA CYS A 308 5.98 8.11 -12.34
C CYS A 308 6.16 7.60 -13.78
N THR A 309 7.27 6.94 -14.06
CA THR A 309 7.48 6.28 -15.37
C THR A 309 7.70 4.79 -15.18
N ASN A 310 6.61 4.01 -15.22
CA ASN A 310 6.65 2.55 -15.09
C ASN A 310 7.36 1.83 -16.27
N GLU A 311 7.75 2.56 -17.31
CA GLU A 311 8.24 2.03 -18.59
C GLU A 311 9.75 2.17 -18.81
N PHE A 312 10.47 2.81 -17.89
CA PHE A 312 11.92 3.00 -18.04
C PHE A 312 12.70 2.46 -16.85
N GLU A 313 13.65 1.58 -17.15
CA GLU A 313 14.84 1.41 -16.32
C GLU A 313 15.74 2.64 -16.52
N VAL A 314 15.38 3.76 -15.91
CA VAL A 314 16.20 4.99 -15.90
C VAL A 314 17.39 4.84 -14.92
N ASP A 315 17.85 3.61 -14.67
CA ASP A 315 18.86 3.29 -13.66
C ASP A 315 20.25 3.86 -13.99
N LYS A 316 20.42 4.54 -15.14
CA LYS A 316 21.68 5.13 -15.60
C LYS A 316 21.64 6.64 -15.83
N ASP A 317 20.57 7.32 -15.41
CA ASP A 317 20.52 8.77 -15.52
C ASP A 317 21.06 9.44 -14.26
N PHE A 318 22.13 10.22 -14.39
CA PHE A 318 22.74 10.95 -13.28
C PHE A 318 21.84 12.04 -12.70
N VAL A 319 20.76 12.38 -13.40
CA VAL A 319 19.77 13.38 -12.96
C VAL A 319 18.73 12.75 -12.04
N LEU A 320 18.68 11.41 -11.94
CA LEU A 320 17.74 10.69 -11.09
C LEU A 320 18.42 9.98 -9.92
N GLN A 321 17.71 9.93 -8.81
CA GLN A 321 18.07 9.15 -7.64
C GLN A 321 16.83 8.45 -7.09
N LYS A 322 16.94 7.17 -6.76
CA LYS A 322 15.90 6.45 -6.01
C LYS A 322 15.93 6.86 -4.54
N ASP A 323 14.76 7.11 -3.95
CA ASP A 323 14.64 7.24 -2.50
C ASP A 323 14.53 5.87 -1.82
N ASP A 324 14.44 5.87 -0.49
CA ASP A 324 14.35 4.64 0.30
C ASP A 324 13.08 3.82 -0.01
N LEU A 325 12.05 4.43 -0.59
CA LEU A 325 10.81 3.75 -1.03
C LEU A 325 10.87 3.31 -2.50
N GLY A 326 12.03 3.45 -3.15
CA GLY A 326 12.24 3.09 -4.56
C GLY A 326 11.65 4.09 -5.56
N TYR A 327 11.11 5.24 -5.12
CA TYR A 327 10.65 6.27 -6.03
C TYR A 327 11.83 6.96 -6.71
N SER A 328 11.80 7.00 -8.04
CA SER A 328 12.77 7.77 -8.82
C SER A 328 12.48 9.25 -8.69
N ARG A 329 13.45 10.03 -8.22
CA ARG A 329 13.32 11.48 -8.01
C ARG A 329 14.42 12.20 -8.78
N HIS A 330 14.12 13.42 -9.21
CA HIS A 330 15.16 14.32 -9.69
C HIS A 330 16.17 14.62 -8.56
N ILE A 331 17.46 14.78 -8.86
CA ILE A 331 18.50 15.09 -7.87
C ILE A 331 18.22 16.39 -7.08
N HIS A 332 17.46 17.31 -7.68
CA HIS A 332 16.99 18.56 -7.05
C HIS A 332 15.53 18.48 -6.57
N CYS A 333 15.02 17.28 -6.27
CA CYS A 333 13.70 17.12 -5.70
C CYS A 333 13.63 17.76 -4.30
N SER A 334 12.75 18.74 -4.13
CA SER A 334 12.46 19.39 -2.83
C SER A 334 11.75 18.48 -1.80
N LEU A 335 11.38 17.25 -2.19
CA LEU A 335 10.55 16.29 -1.42
C LEU A 335 9.13 16.75 -1.10
N ILE A 336 8.90 18.06 -0.99
CA ILE A 336 7.61 18.69 -0.77
C ILE A 336 7.03 19.14 -2.11
N ALA A 337 5.71 19.00 -2.26
CA ALA A 337 4.98 19.45 -3.43
C ALA A 337 3.62 20.07 -3.06
N ASP A 338 3.13 21.03 -3.84
CA ASP A 338 1.75 21.51 -3.71
C ASP A 338 0.73 20.51 -4.32
N LYS A 339 1.22 19.71 -5.27
CA LYS A 339 0.47 18.71 -6.04
C LYS A 339 1.11 17.33 -5.88
N GLN A 340 1.04 16.48 -6.91
CA GLN A 340 1.66 15.15 -6.88
C GLN A 340 3.19 15.18 -7.02
N GLN A 341 3.74 16.21 -7.66
CA GLN A 341 5.17 16.33 -7.94
C GLN A 341 5.64 17.74 -7.62
N CYS A 342 6.89 17.86 -7.16
CA CYS A 342 7.57 19.15 -7.12
C CYS A 342 7.97 19.60 -8.52
N ASP A 343 8.32 20.87 -8.68
CA ASP A 343 8.65 21.46 -9.98
C ASP A 343 9.77 20.72 -10.70
N ALA A 344 10.86 20.37 -10.01
CA ALA A 344 11.97 19.63 -10.60
C ALA A 344 11.55 18.25 -11.13
N CYS A 345 10.82 17.46 -10.33
CA CYS A 345 10.32 16.15 -10.76
C CYS A 345 9.28 16.27 -11.88
N TRP A 346 8.44 17.31 -11.84
CA TRP A 346 7.42 17.55 -12.86
C TRP A 346 8.04 17.95 -14.20
N GLN A 347 8.97 18.92 -14.20
CA GLN A 347 9.69 19.36 -15.40
C GLN A 347 10.42 18.19 -16.07
N TYR A 348 11.15 17.40 -15.27
CA TYR A 348 11.84 16.22 -15.79
C TYR A 348 10.85 15.17 -16.34
N SER A 349 9.71 14.97 -15.67
CA SER A 349 8.64 14.10 -16.19
C SER A 349 8.10 14.59 -17.54
N GLN A 350 7.93 15.90 -17.72
CA GLN A 350 7.51 16.48 -19.01
C GLN A 350 8.56 16.26 -20.10
N TYR A 351 9.84 16.41 -19.75
CA TYR A 351 10.94 16.16 -20.66
C TYR A 351 10.96 14.69 -21.14
N LEU A 352 10.86 13.73 -20.24
CA LEU A 352 10.77 12.31 -20.59
C LEU A 352 9.56 12.02 -21.50
N LEU A 353 8.39 12.59 -21.17
CA LEU A 353 7.20 12.46 -22.00
C LEU A 353 7.39 13.05 -23.41
N ALA A 354 8.10 14.17 -23.55
CA ALA A 354 8.40 14.76 -24.85
C ALA A 354 9.31 13.85 -25.69
N LEU A 355 10.33 13.25 -25.08
CA LEU A 355 11.19 12.27 -25.76
C LEU A 355 10.39 11.06 -26.25
N MET A 356 9.45 10.57 -25.44
CA MET A 356 8.54 9.47 -25.81
C MET A 356 7.68 9.82 -27.01
N VAL A 357 7.03 10.99 -27.00
CA VAL A 357 6.16 11.42 -28.10
C VAL A 357 6.94 11.57 -29.41
N ASN A 358 8.20 12.00 -29.32
CA ASN A 358 9.06 12.23 -30.47
C ASN A 358 9.87 11.00 -30.92
N ASN A 359 9.63 9.80 -30.33
CA ASN A 359 10.41 8.57 -30.57
C ASN A 359 11.94 8.79 -30.50
N THR A 360 12.38 9.74 -29.68
CA THR A 360 13.81 10.04 -29.56
C THR A 360 14.40 9.06 -28.55
N PRO A 361 15.39 8.23 -28.93
CA PRO A 361 15.98 7.29 -27.99
C PRO A 361 16.63 8.05 -26.84
N VAL A 362 16.31 7.65 -25.62
CA VAL A 362 16.97 8.17 -24.39
C VAL A 362 18.37 7.55 -24.35
N LEU A 363 19.28 8.07 -25.19
CA LEU A 363 20.70 7.74 -25.13
C LEU A 363 21.30 8.55 -23.97
N GLY A 364 21.81 7.86 -22.94
CA GLY A 364 22.36 8.47 -21.74
C GLY A 364 23.47 9.50 -22.00
N ASN A 365 23.90 10.21 -20.95
CA ASN A 365 24.85 11.33 -20.92
C ASN A 365 24.57 12.55 -21.83
N GLU A 366 24.09 12.36 -23.06
CA GLU A 366 23.77 13.44 -24.00
C GLU A 366 22.40 14.07 -23.71
N THR A 367 21.40 13.27 -23.34
CA THR A 367 20.06 13.75 -22.93
C THR A 367 20.10 14.65 -21.70
N ALA A 368 20.96 14.35 -20.73
CA ALA A 368 21.05 15.12 -19.51
C ALA A 368 21.89 16.41 -19.66
N ARG A 369 22.83 16.46 -20.63
CA ARG A 369 23.44 17.73 -21.08
C ARG A 369 22.42 18.65 -21.73
N PHE A 370 21.51 18.09 -22.53
CA PHE A 370 20.43 18.86 -23.16
C PHE A 370 19.44 19.42 -22.14
N TYR A 371 19.05 18.61 -21.15
CA TYR A 371 18.20 19.06 -20.05
C TYR A 371 18.85 20.21 -19.26
N ASN A 372 20.11 20.04 -18.84
CA ASN A 372 20.84 21.09 -18.10
C ASN A 372 21.11 22.35 -18.94
N GLN A 373 21.16 22.27 -20.27
CA GLN A 373 21.30 23.46 -21.12
C GLN A 373 19.98 24.25 -21.30
N ILE A 374 18.83 23.60 -21.12
CA ILE A 374 17.52 24.22 -21.37
C ILE A 374 16.83 24.62 -20.05
N TYR A 375 17.10 23.90 -18.97
CA TYR A 375 16.31 23.97 -17.73
C TYR A 375 17.15 24.27 -16.46
N SER A 376 18.45 24.57 -16.60
CA SER A 376 19.28 25.20 -15.54
C SER A 376 19.32 26.71 -15.76
#